data_AF-A0A151MVM3-F1
#
_entry.id   AF-A0A151MVM3-F1
#
_cell.length_a   1.000
_cell.length_b   1.000
_cell.length_c   1.000
_cell.angle_alpha   90.00
_cell.angle_beta   90.00
_cell.angle_gamma   90.00
#
_symmetry.space_group_name_H-M   'P 1'
#
loop_
_entity.id
_entity.type
_entity.pdbx_description
1 polymer ?
#
loop_
_entity_poly.entity_id
_entity_poly.type
_entity_poly.pdbx_seq_one_letter_code
_entity_poly.pdbx_strand_id
1 'polypeptide(L)'
;MSAQQQSIQPFTPRDYEDLTKHFERQPVAMQFITLYGYEDIVTARIEGSSGSLWSISPPSREQMRRELQNGSSDITLRFTWSFQRDLGKGGTVEHTFDKHTTDLQPGTPVRSELAQLLQGTRDAPVRVPKLFPQYIRAPNGPEANPVKQLLPDEEDSYLDVEVQLKRERVGTGAGGDGFLEWWVVQLQDCTRPADCSILPMVIFNDKVSPPSLGFLAGYG
;
A
#
# COMPACT_ATOMS: atom_id res chain seq x y z
N MET A 1 8.85 -0.56 1.51
CA MET A 1 8.89 0.77 0.85
C MET A 1 8.49 1.79 1.89
N SER A 2 9.15 2.95 1.94
CA SER A 2 8.84 4.01 2.89
C SER A 2 8.72 5.34 2.15
N ALA A 3 7.56 5.99 2.28
CA ALA A 3 7.38 7.37 1.84
C ALA A 3 7.74 8.30 3.01
N GLN A 4 8.65 9.25 2.78
CA GLN A 4 9.04 10.25 3.77
C GLN A 4 8.44 11.62 3.41
N GLN A 5 8.74 12.66 4.19
CA GLN A 5 8.11 13.99 4.06
C GLN A 5 8.06 14.55 2.64
N GLN A 6 9.08 14.32 1.79
CA GLN A 6 9.09 14.80 0.41
C GLN A 6 8.07 14.08 -0.50
N SER A 7 7.68 12.86 -0.13
CA SER A 7 6.71 12.04 -0.84
C SER A 7 5.30 12.10 -0.22
N ILE A 8 5.13 12.80 0.92
CA ILE A 8 3.83 13.03 1.55
C ILE A 8 3.38 14.45 1.19
N GLN A 9 2.38 14.55 0.32
CA GLN A 9 1.89 15.83 -0.19
C GLN A 9 0.59 16.21 0.52
N PRO A 10 0.57 17.31 1.29
CA PRO A 10 -0.69 17.86 1.80
C PRO A 10 -1.64 18.18 0.65
N PHE A 11 -2.93 17.95 0.86
CA PHE A 11 -3.94 18.37 -0.09
C PHE A 11 -3.91 19.90 -0.23
N THR A 12 -4.12 20.36 -1.46
CA THR A 12 -4.47 21.74 -1.76
C THR A 12 -6.00 21.90 -1.74
N PRO A 13 -6.53 23.14 -1.68
CA PRO A 13 -7.97 23.36 -1.86
C PRO A 13 -8.51 22.74 -3.16
N ARG A 14 -7.70 22.76 -4.23
CA ARG A 14 -8.04 22.15 -5.51
C ARG A 14 -8.13 20.62 -5.43
N ASP A 15 -7.20 19.96 -4.73
CA ASP A 15 -7.25 18.51 -4.54
C ASP A 15 -8.51 18.10 -3.75
N TYR A 16 -8.91 18.94 -2.79
CA TYR A 16 -10.15 18.75 -2.03
C TYR A 16 -11.40 18.95 -2.89
N GLU A 17 -11.42 19.96 -3.76
CA GLU A 17 -12.47 20.16 -4.76
C GLU A 17 -12.58 18.96 -5.72
N ASP A 18 -11.45 18.43 -6.20
CA ASP A 18 -11.42 17.27 -7.08
C ASP A 18 -11.94 16.00 -6.36
N LEU A 19 -11.55 15.79 -5.09
CA LEU A 19 -12.05 14.70 -4.25
C LEU A 19 -13.57 14.81 -4.00
N THR A 20 -14.06 15.98 -3.61
CA THR A 20 -15.50 16.19 -3.35
C THR A 20 -16.33 16.03 -4.61
N LYS A 21 -15.82 16.49 -5.77
CA LYS A 21 -16.44 16.26 -7.07
C LYS A 21 -16.49 14.77 -7.43
N HIS A 22 -15.42 14.01 -7.14
CA HIS A 22 -15.39 12.56 -7.39
C HIS A 22 -16.48 11.83 -6.60
N PHE A 23 -16.74 12.23 -5.36
CA PHE A 23 -17.72 11.62 -4.47
C PHE A 23 -19.08 12.35 -4.43
N GLU A 24 -19.33 13.32 -5.31
CA GLU A 24 -20.50 14.24 -5.21
C GLU A 24 -21.86 13.51 -5.17
N ARG A 25 -21.95 12.35 -5.82
CA ARG A 25 -23.18 11.53 -5.91
C ARG A 25 -23.30 10.47 -4.82
N GLN A 26 -22.38 10.46 -3.86
CA GLN A 26 -22.30 9.49 -2.78
C GLN A 26 -22.47 10.23 -1.43
N PRO A 27 -23.71 10.38 -0.93
CA PRO A 27 -23.98 11.19 0.26
C PRO A 27 -23.20 10.75 1.51
N VAL A 28 -23.01 9.44 1.69
CA VAL A 28 -22.26 8.87 2.82
C VAL A 28 -20.77 9.23 2.74
N ALA A 29 -20.18 9.16 1.54
CA ALA A 29 -18.80 9.58 1.28
C ALA A 29 -18.63 11.07 1.57
N MET A 30 -19.55 11.91 1.07
CA MET A 30 -19.52 13.36 1.30
C MET A 30 -19.65 13.71 2.78
N GLN A 31 -20.53 13.04 3.53
CA GLN A 31 -20.64 13.24 4.97
C GLN A 31 -19.30 12.98 5.67
N PHE A 32 -18.59 11.91 5.29
CA PHE A 32 -17.27 11.63 5.83
C PHE A 32 -16.24 12.70 5.44
N ILE A 33 -16.14 13.06 4.15
CA ILE A 33 -15.15 14.03 3.66
C ILE A 33 -15.29 15.38 4.38
N THR A 34 -16.52 15.86 4.60
CA THR A 34 -16.77 17.15 5.27
C THR A 34 -16.33 17.23 6.74
N LEU A 35 -15.95 16.10 7.34
CA LEU A 35 -15.35 16.08 8.68
C LEU A 35 -13.90 16.56 8.70
N TYR A 36 -13.26 16.65 7.53
CA TYR A 36 -11.84 16.97 7.36
C TYR A 36 -11.68 18.26 6.55
N GLY A 37 -10.78 19.15 6.99
CA GLY A 37 -10.27 20.22 6.13
C GLY A 37 -9.27 19.65 5.12
N TYR A 38 -8.97 20.41 4.06
CA TYR A 38 -7.93 20.00 3.12
C TYR A 38 -6.55 19.87 3.82
N GLU A 39 -6.32 20.63 4.89
CA GLU A 39 -5.10 20.54 5.72
C GLU A 39 -4.96 19.21 6.48
N ASP A 40 -6.06 18.47 6.67
CA ASP A 40 -6.08 17.20 7.40
C ASP A 40 -5.84 16.00 6.48
N ILE A 41 -5.80 16.21 5.17
CA ILE A 41 -5.68 15.16 4.16
C ILE A 41 -4.32 15.26 3.48
N VAL A 42 -3.67 14.12 3.32
CA VAL A 42 -2.40 14.02 2.59
C VAL A 42 -2.49 12.91 1.55
N THR A 43 -1.77 13.06 0.43
CA THR A 43 -1.46 11.97 -0.47
C THR A 43 -0.04 11.47 -0.17
N ALA A 44 0.09 10.24 0.30
CA ALA A 44 1.36 9.54 0.33
C ALA A 44 1.65 8.97 -1.06
N ARG A 45 2.68 9.50 -1.73
CA ARG A 45 3.20 9.03 -3.01
C ARG A 45 4.22 7.92 -2.77
N ILE A 46 3.75 6.68 -2.75
CA ILE A 46 4.61 5.53 -2.42
C ILE A 46 5.30 5.07 -3.70
N GLU A 47 6.63 5.10 -3.74
CA GLU A 47 7.40 4.49 -4.82
C GLU A 47 7.14 2.98 -4.88
N GLY A 48 6.74 2.49 -6.04
CA GLY A 48 6.37 1.10 -6.28
C GLY A 48 7.55 0.15 -6.45
N SER A 49 8.74 0.68 -6.77
CA SER A 49 9.96 -0.11 -6.75
C SER A 49 10.44 -0.30 -5.32
N SER A 50 10.71 -1.55 -4.93
CA SER A 50 11.26 -1.85 -3.61
C SER A 50 12.57 -1.08 -3.38
N GLY A 51 12.65 -0.34 -2.28
CA GLY A 51 13.88 0.34 -1.82
C GLY A 51 14.95 -0.62 -1.26
N SER A 52 14.73 -1.93 -1.34
CA SER A 52 15.67 -2.94 -0.87
C SER A 52 15.69 -4.15 -1.80
N LEU A 53 16.86 -4.75 -1.94
CA LEU A 53 17.04 -6.03 -2.63
C LEU A 53 16.28 -7.15 -1.89
N TRP A 54 15.81 -8.13 -2.65
CA TRP A 54 15.08 -9.27 -2.12
C TRP A 54 16.05 -10.28 -1.50
N SER A 55 16.18 -10.27 -0.18
CA SER A 55 17.15 -11.06 0.60
C SER A 55 16.70 -12.49 0.91
N ILE A 56 15.95 -13.14 0.02
CA ILE A 56 15.49 -14.53 0.24
C ILE A 56 16.65 -15.51 0.05
N SER A 57 16.72 -16.56 0.87
CA SER A 57 17.69 -17.63 0.64
C SER A 57 17.29 -18.49 -0.57
N PRO A 58 18.26 -19.00 -1.37
CA PRO A 58 17.96 -19.90 -2.48
C PRO A 58 17.02 -21.07 -2.14
N PRO A 59 17.17 -21.81 -1.01
CA PRO A 59 16.23 -22.88 -0.67
C PRO A 59 14.82 -22.36 -0.35
N SER A 60 14.68 -21.22 0.35
CA SER A 60 13.35 -20.66 0.66
C SER A 60 12.64 -20.17 -0.60
N ARG A 61 13.40 -19.62 -1.56
CA ARG A 61 12.88 -19.24 -2.88
C ARG A 61 12.33 -20.44 -3.64
N GLU A 62 13.10 -21.53 -3.69
CA GLU A 62 12.68 -22.75 -4.37
C GLU A 62 11.45 -23.36 -3.68
N GLN A 63 11.38 -23.32 -2.35
CA GLN A 63 10.20 -23.73 -1.59
C GLN A 63 8.98 -22.87 -1.95
N MET A 64 9.11 -21.54 -1.91
CA MET A 64 8.04 -20.61 -2.28
C MET A 64 7.54 -20.86 -3.72
N ARG A 65 8.46 -21.09 -4.66
CA ARG A 65 8.12 -21.43 -6.05
C ARG A 65 7.32 -22.74 -6.13
N ARG A 66 7.71 -23.78 -5.39
CA ARG A 66 7.00 -25.06 -5.34
C ARG A 66 5.63 -24.92 -4.71
N GLU A 67 5.50 -24.17 -3.62
CA GLU A 67 4.21 -23.92 -2.97
C GLU A 67 3.26 -23.13 -3.88
N LEU A 68 3.77 -22.14 -4.62
CA LEU A 68 2.97 -21.42 -5.61
C LEU A 68 2.46 -22.34 -6.72
N GLN A 69 3.29 -23.27 -7.23
CA GLN A 69 2.90 -24.15 -8.35
C GLN A 69 2.05 -25.36 -7.92
N ASN A 70 2.48 -26.04 -6.86
CA ASN A 70 2.02 -27.39 -6.51
C ASN A 70 1.38 -27.45 -5.11
N GLY A 71 1.36 -26.35 -4.37
CA GLY A 71 0.77 -26.30 -3.03
C GLY A 71 -0.74 -26.50 -3.08
N SER A 72 -1.26 -27.30 -2.16
CA SER A 72 -2.69 -27.58 -2.01
C SER A 72 -3.39 -26.67 -0.99
N SER A 73 -2.63 -25.88 -0.23
CA SER A 73 -3.14 -24.87 0.71
C SER A 73 -3.07 -23.47 0.12
N ASP A 74 -3.88 -22.58 0.65
CA ASP A 74 -3.85 -21.15 0.32
C ASP A 74 -2.50 -20.52 0.68
N ILE A 75 -2.09 -19.53 -0.11
CA ILE A 75 -0.96 -18.66 0.20
C ILE A 75 -1.52 -17.27 0.49
N THR A 76 -1.35 -16.82 1.73
CA THR A 76 -1.77 -15.46 2.11
C THR A 76 -0.79 -14.43 1.61
N LEU A 77 -1.26 -13.54 0.75
CA LEU A 77 -0.57 -12.31 0.40
C LEU A 77 -1.01 -11.21 1.36
N ARG A 78 -0.05 -10.42 1.86
CA ARG A 78 -0.32 -9.37 2.85
C ARG A 78 0.24 -8.02 2.39
N PHE A 79 -0.62 -7.01 2.38
CA PHE A 79 -0.25 -5.60 2.25
C PHE A 79 -0.37 -4.93 3.63
N THR A 80 0.64 -4.17 4.04
CA THR A 80 0.66 -3.52 5.37
C THR A 80 1.01 -2.06 5.23
N TRP A 81 0.38 -1.21 6.04
CA TRP A 81 0.73 0.20 6.15
C TRP A 81 0.91 0.58 7.62
N SER A 82 1.82 1.52 7.87
CA SER A 82 2.10 2.06 9.19
C SER A 82 2.44 3.53 9.03
N PHE A 83 1.79 4.37 9.84
CA PHE A 83 1.98 5.80 9.88
C PHE A 83 2.64 6.16 11.20
N GLN A 84 3.67 7.00 11.11
CA GLN A 84 4.35 7.58 12.27
C GLN A 84 4.01 9.06 12.37
N ARG A 85 3.52 9.49 13.53
CA ARG A 85 3.10 10.87 13.81
C ARG A 85 4.10 11.54 14.74
N ASP A 86 4.26 12.84 14.56
CA ASP A 86 5.09 13.68 15.44
C ASP A 86 4.32 14.04 16.71
N LEU A 87 4.64 13.35 17.82
CA LEU A 87 4.03 13.60 19.13
C LEU A 87 4.32 15.01 19.68
N GLY A 88 5.33 15.70 19.17
CA GLY A 88 5.60 17.11 19.50
C GLY A 88 4.47 18.05 19.08
N LYS A 89 3.62 17.63 18.13
CA LYS A 89 2.46 18.40 17.65
C LYS A 89 1.14 18.05 18.35
N GLY A 90 1.16 17.11 19.30
CA GLY A 90 -0.03 16.62 20.01
C GLY A 90 -0.35 15.16 19.73
N GLY A 91 -1.29 14.60 20.49
CA GLY A 91 -1.65 13.18 20.47
C GLY A 91 -0.82 12.32 21.42
N THR A 92 -1.22 11.06 21.58
CA THR A 92 -0.59 10.09 22.51
C THR A 92 -0.09 8.83 21.82
N VAL A 93 -0.44 8.62 20.56
CA VAL A 93 -0.08 7.42 19.78
C VAL A 93 0.81 7.85 18.63
N GLU A 94 2.07 7.40 18.68
CA GLU A 94 3.07 7.69 17.64
C GLU A 94 2.81 6.88 16.37
N HIS A 95 2.49 5.59 16.53
CA HIS A 95 2.33 4.66 15.43
C HIS A 95 0.89 4.17 15.33
N THR A 96 0.30 4.32 14.13
CA THR A 96 -0.98 3.71 13.78
C THR A 96 -0.79 2.88 12.52
N PHE A 97 -1.28 1.65 12.52
CA PHE A 97 -0.98 0.67 11.46
C PHE A 97 -2.18 -0.23 11.23
N ASP A 98 -2.19 -0.88 10.07
CA ASP A 98 -3.13 -1.97 9.78
C ASP A 98 -2.60 -2.78 8.57
N LYS A 99 -3.36 -3.79 8.16
CA LYS A 99 -3.02 -4.69 7.06
C LYS A 99 -4.26 -5.11 6.27
N HIS A 100 -4.04 -5.43 5.01
CA HIS A 100 -4.97 -6.16 4.17
C HIS A 100 -4.36 -7.51 3.78
N THR A 101 -5.17 -8.56 3.71
CA THR A 101 -4.74 -9.90 3.30
C THR A 101 -5.66 -10.48 2.25
N THR A 102 -5.06 -11.06 1.21
CA THR A 102 -5.78 -11.82 0.17
C THR A 102 -5.18 -13.21 0.08
N ASP A 103 -6.03 -14.23 0.07
CA ASP A 103 -5.59 -15.62 -0.07
C ASP A 103 -5.53 -16.04 -1.54
N LEU A 104 -4.36 -16.48 -1.96
CA LEU A 104 -4.12 -17.04 -3.29
C LEU A 104 -4.50 -18.52 -3.28
N GLN A 105 -5.66 -18.83 -3.85
CA GLN A 105 -6.18 -20.21 -3.92
C GLN A 105 -5.33 -21.09 -4.85
N PRO A 106 -5.15 -22.39 -4.53
CA PRO A 106 -4.45 -23.36 -5.39
C PRO A 106 -4.98 -23.38 -6.82
N GLY A 107 -4.09 -23.55 -7.79
CA GLY A 107 -4.47 -23.67 -9.22
C GLY A 107 -4.94 -22.37 -9.90
N THR A 108 -4.97 -21.24 -9.19
CA THR A 108 -5.29 -19.95 -9.80
C THR A 108 -4.17 -19.45 -10.74
N PRO A 109 -4.52 -18.71 -11.81
CA PRO A 109 -3.52 -18.13 -12.72
C PRO A 109 -2.48 -17.29 -11.97
N VAL A 110 -2.90 -16.46 -11.01
CA VAL A 110 -2.02 -15.59 -10.21
C VAL A 110 -0.88 -16.38 -9.56
N ARG A 111 -1.16 -17.54 -8.94
CA ARG A 111 -0.10 -18.37 -8.33
C ARG A 111 0.87 -18.91 -9.37
N SER A 112 0.35 -19.42 -10.47
CA SER A 112 1.18 -19.99 -11.55
C SER A 112 2.08 -18.92 -12.18
N GLU A 113 1.57 -17.71 -12.38
CA GLU A 113 2.33 -16.60 -12.96
C GLU A 113 3.36 -16.03 -11.98
N LEU A 114 3.03 -15.90 -10.69
CA LEU A 114 4.00 -15.54 -9.65
C LEU A 114 5.15 -16.57 -9.58
N ALA A 115 4.85 -17.85 -9.71
CA ALA A 115 5.89 -18.88 -9.77
C ALA A 115 6.78 -18.77 -11.02
N GLN A 116 6.20 -18.40 -12.17
CA GLN A 116 6.96 -18.15 -13.40
C GLN A 116 7.88 -16.93 -13.25
N LEU A 117 7.42 -15.87 -12.57
CA LEU A 117 8.27 -14.74 -12.20
C LEU A 117 9.46 -15.20 -11.35
N LEU A 118 9.26 -16.09 -10.36
CA LEU A 118 10.35 -16.63 -9.54
C LEU A 118 11.30 -17.53 -10.33
N GLN A 119 10.79 -18.26 -11.33
CA GLN A 119 11.59 -19.11 -12.20
C GLN A 119 12.40 -18.30 -13.23
N GLY A 120 11.92 -17.10 -13.60
CA GLY A 120 12.52 -16.27 -14.65
C GLY A 120 12.08 -16.69 -16.05
N THR A 121 10.97 -17.42 -16.15
CA THR A 121 10.34 -17.80 -17.42
C THR A 121 9.28 -16.80 -17.86
N ARG A 122 8.95 -15.82 -17.00
CA ARG A 122 8.05 -14.72 -17.26
C ARG A 122 8.70 -13.42 -16.80
N ASP A 123 8.62 -12.39 -17.65
CA ASP A 123 8.99 -11.02 -17.30
C ASP A 123 7.77 -10.10 -17.14
N ALA A 124 6.61 -10.47 -17.72
CA ALA A 124 5.40 -9.67 -17.64
C ALA A 124 4.86 -9.55 -16.20
N PRO A 125 4.38 -8.37 -15.75
CA PRO A 125 3.78 -8.21 -14.43
C PRO A 125 2.59 -9.15 -14.21
N VAL A 126 2.33 -9.49 -12.94
CA VAL A 126 1.22 -10.36 -12.52
C VAL A 126 0.20 -9.52 -11.79
N ARG A 127 -1.05 -9.54 -12.27
CA ARG A 127 -2.17 -8.86 -11.62
C ARG A 127 -2.56 -9.58 -10.34
N VAL A 128 -2.65 -8.83 -9.25
CA VAL A 128 -3.23 -9.24 -7.99
C VAL A 128 -4.44 -8.34 -7.73
N PRO A 129 -5.65 -8.90 -7.75
CA PRO A 129 -6.85 -8.10 -7.59
C PRO A 129 -7.02 -7.62 -6.14
N LYS A 130 -7.65 -6.45 -5.98
CA LYS A 130 -8.22 -5.98 -4.71
C LYS A 130 -7.22 -5.94 -3.55
N LEU A 131 -5.99 -5.50 -3.82
CA LEU A 131 -4.91 -5.51 -2.81
C LEU A 131 -4.69 -4.15 -2.17
N PHE A 132 -4.94 -3.05 -2.89
CA PHE A 132 -4.52 -1.72 -2.48
C PHE A 132 -5.71 -0.83 -2.06
N PRO A 133 -5.93 -0.60 -0.74
CA PRO A 133 -6.91 0.38 -0.27
C PRO A 133 -6.40 1.81 -0.48
N GLN A 134 -7.02 2.54 -1.40
CA GLN A 134 -6.58 3.90 -1.76
C GLN A 134 -6.86 4.94 -0.66
N TYR A 135 -7.93 4.75 0.13
CA TYR A 135 -8.39 5.72 1.13
C TYR A 135 -8.28 5.14 2.54
N ILE A 136 -7.44 5.73 3.39
CA ILE A 136 -7.16 5.25 4.75
C ILE A 136 -7.43 6.37 5.76
N ARG A 137 -8.03 6.03 6.89
CA ARG A 137 -8.11 6.94 8.04
C ARG A 137 -6.93 6.68 8.97
N ALA A 138 -6.23 7.74 9.35
CA ALA A 138 -5.21 7.71 10.40
C ALA A 138 -5.79 8.36 11.67
N PRO A 139 -6.44 7.57 12.56
CA PRO A 139 -7.03 8.09 13.77
C PRO A 139 -5.97 8.38 14.84
N ASN A 140 -6.43 8.90 15.98
CA ASN A 140 -5.60 9.08 17.17
C ASN A 140 -5.31 7.76 17.91
N GLY A 141 -5.97 6.67 17.50
CA GLY A 141 -5.74 5.32 18.00
C GLY A 141 -4.73 4.52 17.15
N PRO A 142 -4.39 3.29 17.58
CA PRO A 142 -3.35 2.48 16.94
C PRO A 142 -3.76 1.82 15.61
N GLU A 143 -5.04 1.85 15.24
CA GLU A 143 -5.57 1.13 14.07
C GLU A 143 -5.94 2.08 12.93
N ALA A 144 -5.24 1.98 11.82
CA ALA A 144 -5.43 2.83 10.64
C ALA A 144 -6.30 2.14 9.57
N ASN A 145 -7.60 2.02 9.82
CA ASN A 145 -8.50 1.27 8.94
C ASN A 145 -8.78 1.99 7.59
N PRO A 146 -9.05 1.25 6.50
CA PRO A 146 -9.58 1.81 5.25
C PRO A 146 -10.94 2.51 5.47
N VAL A 147 -11.19 3.58 4.71
CA VAL A 147 -12.39 4.39 4.89
C VAL A 147 -13.60 3.72 4.23
N LYS A 148 -14.40 2.99 5.01
CA LYS A 148 -15.60 2.28 4.53
C LYS A 148 -16.61 3.19 3.81
N GLN A 149 -16.69 4.47 4.18
CA GLN A 149 -17.58 5.44 3.53
C GLN A 149 -17.15 5.78 2.09
N LEU A 150 -15.85 5.66 1.78
CA LEU A 150 -15.28 5.88 0.45
C LEU A 150 -15.05 4.56 -0.30
N LEU A 151 -15.04 3.44 0.44
CA LEU A 151 -14.83 2.07 -0.03
C LEU A 151 -16.00 1.19 0.45
N PRO A 152 -17.22 1.41 -0.09
CA PRO A 152 -18.46 0.84 0.46
C PRO A 152 -18.56 -0.68 0.32
N ASP A 153 -17.90 -1.25 -0.69
CA ASP A 153 -17.86 -2.70 -0.92
C ASP A 153 -16.61 -3.36 -0.28
N GLU A 154 -15.98 -2.66 0.66
CA GLU A 154 -14.79 -3.10 1.40
C GLU A 154 -13.67 -3.56 0.45
N GLU A 155 -13.27 -4.83 0.49
CA GLU A 155 -12.22 -5.40 -0.36
C GLU A 155 -12.54 -5.28 -1.86
N ASP A 156 -13.82 -5.35 -2.25
CA ASP A 156 -14.23 -5.21 -3.65
C ASP A 156 -14.03 -3.79 -4.19
N SER A 157 -13.87 -2.80 -3.30
CA SER A 157 -13.53 -1.42 -3.65
C SER A 157 -12.01 -1.18 -3.73
N TYR A 158 -11.17 -2.14 -3.36
CA TYR A 158 -9.71 -1.96 -3.40
C TYR A 158 -9.18 -2.04 -4.83
N LEU A 159 -8.09 -1.32 -5.07
CA LEU A 159 -7.46 -1.29 -6.38
C LEU A 159 -6.64 -2.56 -6.63
N ASP A 160 -6.65 -2.99 -7.88
CA ASP A 160 -5.80 -4.04 -8.38
C ASP A 160 -4.38 -3.53 -8.55
N VAL A 161 -3.42 -4.39 -8.21
CA VAL A 161 -2.00 -4.10 -8.40
C VAL A 161 -1.39 -5.06 -9.39
N GLU A 162 -0.32 -4.66 -10.03
CA GLU A 162 0.56 -5.53 -10.78
C GLU A 162 1.89 -5.66 -10.06
N VAL A 163 2.40 -6.88 -9.98
CA VAL A 163 3.66 -7.20 -9.31
C VAL A 163 4.64 -7.79 -10.32
N GLN A 164 5.88 -7.31 -10.31
CA GLN A 164 6.94 -7.79 -11.20
C GLN A 164 8.24 -8.02 -10.41
N LEU A 165 8.95 -9.10 -10.72
CA LEU A 165 10.30 -9.33 -10.21
C LEU A 165 11.31 -8.77 -11.21
N LYS A 166 12.09 -7.77 -10.80
CA LYS A 166 13.22 -7.27 -11.57
C LYS A 166 14.48 -8.04 -11.20
N ARG A 167 15.36 -8.23 -12.19
CA ARG A 167 16.64 -8.93 -12.03
C ARG A 167 17.73 -8.20 -12.77
N GLU A 168 18.89 -8.08 -12.16
CA GLU A 168 20.09 -7.52 -12.77
C GLU A 168 21.26 -8.47 -12.54
N ARG A 169 22.02 -8.77 -13.60
CA ARG A 169 23.17 -9.67 -13.51
C ARG A 169 24.35 -8.98 -12.82
N VAL A 170 24.98 -9.69 -11.88
CA VAL A 170 26.22 -9.23 -11.25
C VAL A 170 27.40 -10.01 -11.80
N GLY A 171 28.24 -9.33 -12.60
CA GLY A 171 29.58 -9.79 -12.97
C GLY A 171 29.66 -10.63 -14.25
N THR A 172 30.68 -10.34 -15.06
CA THR A 172 31.14 -11.15 -16.22
C THR A 172 32.36 -12.01 -15.87
N GLY A 173 32.61 -12.26 -14.59
CA GLY A 173 33.78 -12.98 -14.09
C GLY A 173 33.51 -14.46 -13.83
N ALA A 174 34.52 -15.30 -14.08
CA ALA A 174 34.48 -16.75 -13.86
C ALA A 174 34.31 -17.11 -12.38
N GLY A 175 33.07 -17.16 -11.89
CA GLY A 175 32.80 -17.67 -10.54
C GLY A 175 31.45 -17.37 -9.89
N GLY A 176 30.56 -16.57 -10.49
CA GLY A 176 29.25 -16.35 -9.87
C GLY A 176 28.18 -15.86 -10.84
N ASP A 177 27.26 -16.76 -11.21
CA ASP A 177 25.98 -16.40 -11.84
C ASP A 177 25.04 -15.87 -10.74
N GLY A 178 25.26 -14.62 -10.33
CA GLY A 178 24.42 -13.93 -9.35
C GLY A 178 23.47 -12.95 -10.01
N PHE A 179 22.20 -12.94 -9.59
CA PHE A 179 21.27 -11.86 -9.92
C PHE A 179 21.01 -11.04 -8.65
N LEU A 180 21.05 -9.71 -8.77
CA LEU A 180 20.35 -8.83 -7.84
C LEU A 180 18.89 -8.84 -8.23
N GLU A 181 18.00 -8.97 -7.26
CA GLU A 181 16.57 -9.00 -7.52
C GLU A 181 15.83 -8.08 -6.58
N TRP A 182 14.76 -7.47 -7.08
CA TRP A 182 13.85 -6.64 -6.31
C TRP A 182 12.46 -6.67 -6.92
N TRP A 183 11.45 -6.46 -6.08
CA TRP A 183 10.05 -6.41 -6.53
C TRP A 183 9.66 -4.99 -6.91
N VAL A 184 8.85 -4.88 -7.96
CA VAL A 184 8.17 -3.65 -8.36
C VAL A 184 6.67 -3.92 -8.30
N VAL A 185 5.94 -2.98 -7.70
CA VAL A 185 4.47 -2.97 -7.62
C VAL A 185 3.96 -1.71 -8.29
N GLN A 186 2.88 -1.79 -9.04
CA GLN A 186 2.20 -0.64 -9.63
C GLN A 186 0.69 -0.85 -9.58
N LEU A 187 -0.10 0.22 -9.68
CA LEU A 187 -1.55 0.09 -9.89
C LEU A 187 -1.81 -0.42 -11.31
N GLN A 188 -2.74 -1.36 -11.46
CA GLN A 188 -3.07 -1.93 -12.77
C GLN A 188 -3.60 -0.86 -13.73
N ASP A 189 -4.55 -0.04 -13.28
CA ASP A 189 -5.19 1.00 -14.11
C ASP A 189 -4.40 2.32 -14.09
N CYS A 190 -3.08 2.24 -14.09
CA CYS A 190 -2.26 3.43 -14.22
C CYS A 190 -2.41 4.04 -15.62
N THR A 191 -3.07 5.19 -15.70
CA THR A 191 -3.39 5.88 -16.96
C THR A 191 -2.26 6.77 -17.48
N ARG A 192 -1.32 7.17 -16.62
CA ARG A 192 -0.19 8.05 -16.97
C ARG A 192 1.13 7.32 -16.74
N PRO A 193 1.87 6.94 -17.79
CA PRO A 193 3.12 6.19 -17.67
C PRO A 193 4.14 6.80 -16.70
N ALA A 194 4.20 8.13 -16.62
CA ALA A 194 5.09 8.86 -15.72
C ALA A 194 4.74 8.71 -14.23
N ASP A 195 3.49 8.34 -13.91
CA ASP A 195 3.01 8.19 -12.54
C ASP A 195 2.83 6.71 -12.14
N CYS A 196 3.08 5.74 -13.05
CA CYS A 196 2.88 4.31 -12.74
C CYS A 196 3.90 3.75 -11.75
N SER A 197 5.00 4.45 -11.54
CA SER A 197 5.94 4.13 -10.46
C SER A 197 5.42 4.53 -9.08
N ILE A 198 4.29 5.22 -8.98
CA ILE A 198 3.73 5.73 -7.73
C ILE A 198 2.41 5.04 -7.40
N LEU A 199 2.27 4.60 -6.16
CA LEU A 199 1.00 4.19 -5.57
C LEU A 199 0.50 5.33 -4.66
N PRO A 200 -0.44 6.17 -5.13
CA PRO A 200 -0.99 7.24 -4.32
C PRO A 200 -1.99 6.70 -3.30
N MET A 201 -1.69 6.92 -2.01
CA MET A 201 -2.60 6.62 -0.90
C MET A 201 -3.09 7.92 -0.28
N VAL A 202 -4.41 8.11 -0.24
CA VAL A 202 -5.05 9.28 0.38
C VAL A 202 -5.33 8.96 1.84
N ILE A 203 -4.79 9.78 2.73
CA ILE A 203 -4.83 9.56 4.18
C ILE A 203 -5.57 10.71 4.84
N PHE A 204 -6.64 10.39 5.56
CA PHE A 204 -7.42 11.33 6.38
C PHE A 204 -6.91 11.30 7.82
N ASN A 205 -6.27 12.37 8.26
CA ASN A 205 -5.68 12.43 9.60
C ASN A 205 -6.68 13.05 10.57
N ASP A 206 -7.02 12.31 11.62
CA ASP A 206 -7.82 12.90 12.71
C ASP A 206 -7.03 14.01 13.41
N LYS A 207 -7.71 15.10 13.76
CA LYS A 207 -7.11 16.20 14.54
C LYS A 207 -6.73 15.70 15.94
N VAL A 208 -5.61 16.20 16.43
CA VAL A 208 -5.13 15.99 17.81
C VAL A 208 -5.25 17.28 18.59
N SER A 209 -5.62 17.18 19.87
CA SER A 209 -5.51 18.31 20.79
C SER A 209 -4.03 18.65 21.00
N PRO A 210 -3.66 19.94 21.04
CA PRO A 210 -2.31 20.35 21.38
C PRO A 210 -1.86 19.76 22.74
N PRO A 211 -0.56 19.49 22.95
CA PRO A 211 -0.05 18.93 24.20
C PRO A 211 -0.49 19.71 25.45
N SER A 212 -0.66 21.03 25.32
CA SER A 212 -1.10 21.93 26.41
C SER A 212 -2.56 21.77 26.84
N LEU A 213 -3.41 21.15 26.02
CA LEU A 213 -4.84 20.93 26.29
C LEU A 213 -5.16 19.50 26.73
N GLY A 214 -4.17 18.58 26.74
CA GLY A 214 -4.35 17.19 27.15
C GLY A 214 -4.83 17.01 28.60
N PHE A 215 -4.65 18.02 29.46
CA PHE A 215 -5.10 17.99 30.86
C PHE A 215 -6.63 17.94 31.02
N LEU A 216 -7.41 18.45 30.05
CA LEU A 216 -8.87 18.52 30.15
C LEU A 216 -9.58 17.24 29.66
N ALA A 217 -8.90 16.37 28.91
CA ALA A 217 -9.52 15.20 28.27
C ALA A 217 -9.55 13.94 29.15
N GLY A 218 -9.02 14.00 30.39
CA GLY A 218 -8.88 12.85 31.29
C GLY A 218 -9.86 12.81 32.48
N TYR A 219 -10.82 13.74 32.58
CA TYR A 219 -11.86 13.73 33.61
C TYR A 219 -13.22 13.51 32.94
N GLY A 220 -13.56 12.26 32.68
CA GLY A 220 -14.86 11.80 32.21
C GLY A 220 -15.08 10.35 32.64
#